data_AF-A0A949EE83-F1
#
_entry.id   AF-A0A949EE83-F1
#
_cell.length_a   1.000
_cell.length_b   1.000
_cell.length_c   1.000
_cell.angle_alpha   90.00
_cell.angle_beta   90.00
_cell.angle_gamma   90.00
#
_symmetry.space_group_name_H-M   'P 1'
#
loop_
_entity.id
_entity.type
_entity.pdbx_description
1 polymer ?
#
loop_
_entity_poly.entity_id
_entity_poly.type
_entity_poly.pdbx_seq_one_letter_code
_entity_poly.pdbx_strand_id
1 'polypeptide(L)'
;MFSDMIHALRQNHLPEAAPLKARLRAAVVKKMAILRQPYLFWPQDTKINPPARHLLWAAVLLLDKENFELAGDILVMEMLESADARHLSDPATLRPQLINAELDELISIVSDHNLKTQLLEKISTIQQVPHH
;
A
#
# COMPACT_ATOMS: atom_id res chain seq x y z
N MET A 1 -11.02 5.61 -1.30
CA MET A 1 -11.07 5.42 0.17
C MET A 1 -10.00 6.20 0.93
N PHE A 2 -8.76 6.36 0.43
CA PHE A 2 -7.69 7.06 1.14
C PHE A 2 -7.47 8.51 0.66
N SER A 3 -8.51 9.17 0.16
CA SER A 3 -8.41 10.50 -0.43
C SER A 3 -7.85 11.53 0.55
N ASP A 4 -8.25 11.47 1.82
CA ASP A 4 -7.77 12.40 2.86
C ASP A 4 -6.28 12.21 3.16
N MET A 5 -5.80 10.96 3.14
CA MET A 5 -4.38 10.63 3.28
C MET A 5 -3.58 11.24 2.13
N ILE A 6 -4.00 11.00 0.89
CA ILE A 6 -3.32 11.51 -0.30
C ILE A 6 -3.36 13.04 -0.32
N HIS A 7 -4.49 13.64 0.06
CA HIS A 7 -4.64 15.08 0.13
C HIS A 7 -3.70 15.69 1.18
N ALA A 8 -3.63 15.11 2.39
CA ALA A 8 -2.71 15.57 3.43
C ALA A 8 -1.25 15.55 2.94
N LEU A 9 -0.81 14.44 2.32
CA LEU A 9 0.54 14.32 1.79
C LEU A 9 0.86 15.34 0.70
N ARG A 10 -0.09 15.58 -0.22
CA ARG A 10 0.05 16.62 -1.26
C ARG A 10 0.10 18.04 -0.70
N GLN A 11 -0.50 18.25 0.47
CA GLN A 11 -0.41 19.51 1.22
C GLN A 11 0.81 19.56 2.14
N ASN A 12 1.75 18.61 2.02
CA ASN A 12 2.94 18.48 2.87
C ASN A 12 2.63 18.28 4.36
N HIS A 13 1.56 17.55 4.67
CA HIS A 13 1.20 17.17 6.04
C HIS A 13 1.15 15.65 6.19
N LEU A 14 1.53 15.15 7.37
CA LEU A 14 1.24 13.77 7.75
C LEU A 14 -0.26 13.65 8.07
N PRO A 15 -0.95 12.61 7.57
CA PRO A 15 -2.32 12.33 7.98
C PRO A 15 -2.36 11.93 9.46
N GLU A 16 -3.47 12.27 10.11
CA GLU A 16 -3.71 11.88 11.49
C GLU A 16 -3.73 10.34 11.66
N ALA A 17 -2.97 9.83 12.62
CA ALA A 17 -2.74 8.40 12.77
C ALA A 17 -4.02 7.61 13.15
N ALA A 18 -4.82 8.12 14.10
CA ALA A 18 -6.03 7.43 14.56
C ALA A 18 -7.07 7.20 13.45
N PRO A 19 -7.51 8.24 12.70
CA PRO A 19 -8.46 8.03 11.60
C PRO A 19 -7.86 7.21 10.45
N LEU A 20 -6.55 7.37 10.15
CA LEU A 20 -5.88 6.55 9.15
C LEU A 20 -5.87 5.08 9.53
N LYS A 21 -5.58 4.75 10.80
CA LYS A 21 -5.59 3.37 11.32
C LYS A 21 -6.97 2.74 11.24
N ALA A 22 -8.02 3.49 11.59
CA ALA A 22 -9.40 3.01 11.44
C ALA A 22 -9.75 2.74 9.96
N ARG A 23 -9.32 3.65 9.06
CA ARG A 23 -9.52 3.51 7.61
C ARG A 23 -8.79 2.28 7.06
N LEU A 24 -7.54 2.06 7.46
CA LEU A 24 -6.72 0.93 7.04
C LEU A 24 -7.40 -0.40 7.43
N ARG A 25 -7.82 -0.55 8.68
CA ARG A 25 -8.52 -1.75 9.15
C ARG A 25 -9.77 -2.07 8.33
N ALA A 26 -10.61 -1.07 8.09
CA ALA A 26 -11.82 -1.25 7.28
C ALA A 26 -11.49 -1.61 5.81
N ALA A 27 -10.44 -1.00 5.25
CA ALA A 27 -10.00 -1.24 3.89
C ALA A 27 -9.43 -2.66 3.70
N VAL A 28 -8.63 -3.14 4.66
CA VAL A 28 -8.09 -4.51 4.66
C VAL A 28 -9.22 -5.54 4.70
N VAL A 29 -10.21 -5.37 5.60
CA VAL A 29 -11.37 -6.28 5.66
C VAL A 29 -12.10 -6.35 4.31
N LYS A 30 -12.35 -5.21 3.67
CA LYS A 30 -12.98 -5.15 2.34
C LYS A 30 -12.14 -5.85 1.28
N LYS A 31 -10.83 -5.57 1.24
CA LYS A 31 -9.91 -6.17 0.29
C LYS A 31 -9.91 -7.69 0.44
N MET A 32 -9.77 -8.20 1.64
CA MET A 32 -9.77 -9.65 1.90
C MET A 32 -11.09 -10.33 1.49
N ALA A 33 -12.23 -9.64 1.63
CA ALA A 33 -13.50 -10.17 1.14
C ALA A 33 -13.56 -10.26 -0.40
N ILE A 34 -12.94 -9.31 -1.10
CA ILE A 34 -12.87 -9.29 -2.57
C ILE A 34 -11.92 -10.37 -3.08
N LEU A 35 -10.75 -10.53 -2.48
CA LEU A 35 -9.75 -11.53 -2.88
C LEU A 35 -10.26 -12.98 -2.77
N ARG A 36 -11.35 -13.21 -2.00
CA ARG A 36 -12.03 -14.52 -1.93
C ARG A 36 -12.95 -14.80 -3.12
N GLN A 37 -13.22 -13.81 -3.95
CA GLN A 37 -14.04 -13.92 -5.16
C GLN A 37 -13.13 -14.20 -6.36
N PRO A 38 -13.61 -14.88 -7.41
CA PRO A 38 -12.86 -15.00 -8.66
C PRO A 38 -12.55 -13.61 -9.24
N TYR A 39 -11.34 -13.44 -9.80
CA TYR A 39 -10.83 -12.14 -10.29
C TYR A 39 -11.79 -11.41 -11.23
N LEU A 40 -12.50 -12.14 -12.10
CA LEU A 40 -13.51 -11.62 -13.03
C LEU A 40 -14.65 -10.84 -12.35
N PHE A 41 -14.85 -11.03 -11.05
CA PHE A 41 -15.90 -10.36 -10.26
C PHE A 41 -15.35 -9.23 -9.38
N TRP A 42 -14.04 -8.96 -9.41
CA TRP A 42 -13.47 -7.92 -8.57
C TRP A 42 -13.97 -6.54 -8.98
N PRO A 43 -14.59 -5.77 -8.06
CA PRO A 43 -15.09 -4.44 -8.38
C PRO A 43 -13.94 -3.50 -8.77
N GLN A 44 -14.18 -2.64 -9.76
CA GLN A 44 -13.23 -1.58 -10.15
C GLN A 44 -13.39 -0.30 -9.31
N ASP A 45 -14.51 -0.15 -8.59
CA ASP A 45 -14.74 1.00 -7.72
C ASP A 45 -13.83 0.95 -6.49
N THR A 46 -12.91 1.93 -6.39
CA THR A 46 -11.92 2.07 -5.31
C THR A 46 -12.50 2.33 -3.90
N LYS A 47 -13.80 2.61 -3.77
CA LYS A 47 -14.50 2.66 -2.47
C LYS A 47 -14.94 1.28 -1.99
N ILE A 48 -15.15 0.37 -2.93
CA ILE A 48 -15.52 -1.03 -2.69
C ILE A 48 -14.26 -1.88 -2.64
N ASN A 49 -13.42 -1.79 -3.66
CA ASN A 49 -12.13 -2.46 -3.82
C ASN A 49 -10.96 -1.48 -3.62
N PRO A 50 -10.52 -1.21 -2.38
CA PRO A 50 -9.48 -0.23 -2.14
C PRO A 50 -8.16 -0.67 -2.77
N PRO A 51 -7.45 0.15 -3.57
CA PRO A 51 -6.20 -0.25 -4.22
C PRO A 51 -5.14 -0.70 -3.21
N ALA A 52 -4.43 -1.81 -3.48
CA ALA A 52 -3.44 -2.35 -2.56
C ALA A 52 -2.30 -1.36 -2.26
N ARG A 53 -1.88 -0.56 -3.25
CA ARG A 53 -0.91 0.52 -3.05
C ARG A 53 -1.28 1.50 -1.93
N HIS A 54 -2.56 1.86 -1.81
CA HIS A 54 -2.98 2.79 -0.76
C HIS A 54 -3.01 2.11 0.62
N LEU A 55 -3.21 0.79 0.67
CA LEU A 55 -3.03 0.01 1.91
C LEU A 55 -1.56 0.02 2.32
N LEU A 56 -0.65 -0.22 1.37
CA LEU A 56 0.80 -0.19 1.57
C LEU A 56 1.23 1.18 2.12
N TRP A 57 0.83 2.27 1.47
CA TRP A 57 1.18 3.63 1.92
C TRP A 57 0.66 3.93 3.32
N ALA A 58 -0.61 3.58 3.61
CA ALA A 58 -1.18 3.77 4.94
C ALA A 58 -0.40 2.98 6.01
N ALA A 59 0.01 1.75 5.69
CA ALA A 59 0.81 0.92 6.58
C ALA A 59 2.20 1.54 6.87
N VAL A 60 2.88 2.08 5.85
CA VAL A 60 4.15 2.82 6.01
C VAL A 60 3.98 4.01 6.96
N LEU A 61 2.96 4.85 6.73
CA LEU A 61 2.72 6.05 7.52
C LEU A 61 2.46 5.72 9.00
N LEU A 62 1.79 4.60 9.24
CA LEU A 62 1.46 4.08 10.57
C LEU A 62 2.56 3.21 11.20
N LEU A 63 3.64 2.89 10.48
CA LEU A 63 4.64 1.88 10.87
C LEU A 63 4.00 0.52 11.21
N ASP A 64 2.94 0.16 10.49
CA ASP A 64 2.18 -1.07 10.69
C ASP A 64 2.75 -2.18 9.80
N LYS A 65 3.74 -2.91 10.34
CA LYS A 65 4.47 -3.93 9.56
C LYS A 65 3.57 -5.06 9.07
N GLU A 66 2.64 -5.53 9.90
CA GLU A 66 1.75 -6.63 9.52
C GLU A 66 0.93 -6.26 8.27
N ASN A 67 0.33 -5.07 8.28
CA ASN A 67 -0.45 -4.59 7.14
C ASN A 67 0.44 -4.19 5.95
N PHE A 68 1.70 -3.83 6.18
CA PHE A 68 2.67 -3.59 5.11
C PHE A 68 3.00 -4.87 4.36
N GLU A 69 3.32 -5.96 5.07
CA GLU A 69 3.61 -7.25 4.43
C GLU A 69 2.38 -7.77 3.69
N LEU A 70 1.21 -7.70 4.32
CA LEU A 70 -0.06 -8.10 3.69
C LEU A 70 -0.33 -7.28 2.43
N ALA A 71 -0.18 -5.96 2.46
CA ALA A 71 -0.38 -5.12 1.28
C ALA A 71 0.61 -5.44 0.16
N GLY A 72 1.86 -5.78 0.50
CA GLY A 72 2.86 -6.26 -0.45
C GLY A 72 2.45 -7.56 -1.14
N ASP A 73 1.90 -8.52 -0.38
CA ASP A 73 1.42 -9.79 -0.93
C ASP A 73 0.20 -9.59 -1.84
N ILE A 74 -0.70 -8.67 -1.45
CA ILE A 74 -1.86 -8.32 -2.27
C ILE A 74 -1.44 -7.67 -3.58
N LEU A 75 -0.45 -6.77 -3.58
CA LEU A 75 0.07 -6.16 -4.82
C LEU A 75 0.54 -7.21 -5.82
N VAL A 76 1.28 -8.22 -5.35
CA VAL A 76 1.72 -9.34 -6.17
C VAL A 76 0.53 -10.12 -6.73
N MET A 77 -0.46 -10.42 -5.89
CA MET A 77 -1.67 -11.14 -6.30
C MET A 77 -2.45 -10.36 -7.37
N GLU A 78 -2.68 -9.07 -7.16
CA GLU A 78 -3.36 -8.20 -8.12
C GLU A 78 -2.63 -8.15 -9.47
N MET A 79 -1.30 -8.08 -9.44
CA MET A 79 -0.46 -8.08 -10.64
C MET A 79 -0.57 -9.41 -11.38
N LEU A 80 -0.39 -10.55 -10.70
CA LEU A 80 -0.43 -11.89 -11.30
C LEU A 80 -1.80 -12.24 -11.92
N GLU A 81 -2.89 -11.76 -11.32
CA GLU A 81 -4.25 -11.97 -11.83
C GLU A 81 -4.60 -11.00 -12.97
N SER A 82 -3.91 -9.86 -13.08
CA SER A 82 -4.05 -8.96 -14.22
C SER A 82 -3.49 -9.61 -15.49
N ALA A 83 -4.22 -9.50 -16.59
CA ALA A 83 -3.99 -10.26 -17.83
C ALA A 83 -2.57 -10.13 -18.43
N ASP A 84 -1.80 -9.12 -18.02
CA ASP A 84 -0.45 -8.77 -18.49
C ASP A 84 0.68 -9.56 -17.80
N ALA A 85 0.45 -10.24 -16.67
CA ALA A 85 1.51 -10.89 -15.89
C ALA A 85 1.64 -12.41 -16.11
N ARG A 86 0.92 -12.98 -17.08
CA ARG A 86 0.97 -14.44 -17.38
C ARG A 86 2.33 -14.93 -17.90
N HIS A 87 3.33 -14.05 -18.01
CA HIS A 87 4.68 -14.39 -18.42
C HIS A 87 5.75 -13.95 -17.39
N LEU A 88 6.35 -14.97 -16.76
CA LEU A 88 7.80 -15.07 -16.47
C LEU A 88 8.42 -14.28 -15.30
N SER A 89 7.65 -13.78 -14.33
CA SER A 89 8.23 -13.19 -13.11
C SER A 89 8.02 -14.09 -11.89
N ASP A 90 9.10 -14.55 -11.26
CA ASP A 90 9.06 -15.23 -9.96
C ASP A 90 8.44 -14.28 -8.91
N PRO A 91 7.35 -14.66 -8.21
CA PRO A 91 6.73 -13.84 -7.17
C PRO A 91 7.73 -13.27 -6.14
N ALA A 92 8.79 -14.03 -5.82
CA ALA A 92 9.82 -13.58 -4.88
C ALA A 92 10.64 -12.39 -5.42
N THR A 93 10.82 -12.30 -6.74
CA THR A 93 11.49 -11.17 -7.40
C THR A 93 10.53 -10.01 -7.70
N LEU A 94 9.26 -10.32 -7.95
CA LEU A 94 8.22 -9.33 -8.27
C LEU A 94 7.85 -8.49 -7.05
N ARG A 95 7.75 -9.11 -5.88
CA ARG A 95 7.30 -8.44 -4.66
C ARG A 95 8.16 -7.22 -4.28
N PRO A 96 9.50 -7.32 -4.18
CA PRO A 96 10.32 -6.15 -3.86
C PRO A 96 10.23 -5.06 -4.93
N GLN A 97 10.11 -5.44 -6.21
CA GLN A 97 10.00 -4.47 -7.32
C GLN A 97 8.70 -3.66 -7.22
N LEU A 98 7.56 -4.33 -7.01
CA LEU A 98 6.27 -3.65 -6.84
C LEU A 98 6.27 -2.76 -5.60
N ILE A 99 6.75 -3.26 -4.46
CA ILE A 99 6.83 -2.46 -3.24
C ILE A 99 7.69 -1.21 -3.47
N ASN A 100 8.88 -1.35 -4.05
CA ASN A 100 9.77 -0.21 -4.28
C ASN A 100 9.15 0.82 -5.24
N ALA A 101 8.51 0.37 -6.32
CA ALA A 101 7.81 1.27 -7.25
C ALA A 101 6.71 2.08 -6.55
N GLU A 102 5.92 1.45 -5.68
CA GLU A 102 4.87 2.13 -4.92
C GLU A 102 5.43 3.07 -3.84
N LEU A 103 6.57 2.75 -3.24
CA LEU A 103 7.25 3.64 -2.30
C LEU A 103 7.87 4.86 -2.99
N ASP A 104 8.43 4.68 -4.18
CA ASP A 104 8.92 5.78 -5.02
C ASP A 104 7.77 6.71 -5.41
N GLU A 105 6.60 6.17 -5.80
CA GLU A 105 5.40 6.97 -6.06
C GLU A 105 4.96 7.73 -4.79
N LEU A 106 4.94 7.09 -3.62
CA LEU A 106 4.61 7.73 -2.34
C LEU A 106 5.55 8.91 -2.01
N ILE A 107 6.86 8.76 -2.25
CA ILE A 107 7.82 9.84 -2.03
C ILE A 107 7.61 10.97 -3.05
N SER A 108 7.28 10.64 -4.29
CA SER A 108 7.08 11.61 -5.38
C SER A 108 5.90 12.56 -5.16
N ILE A 109 4.86 12.12 -4.43
CA ILE A 109 3.67 12.95 -4.19
C ILE A 109 3.87 14.04 -3.12
N VAL A 110 4.96 13.95 -2.34
CA VAL A 110 5.35 14.98 -1.38
C VAL A 110 6.34 15.93 -2.05
N SER A 111 6.19 17.23 -1.83
CA SER A 111 7.13 18.24 -2.36
C SER A 111 8.11 18.74 -1.30
N ASP A 112 7.67 18.79 -0.04
CA ASP A 112 8.47 19.26 1.08
C ASP A 112 9.63 18.32 1.44
N HIS A 113 10.81 18.89 1.64
CA HIS A 113 12.02 18.11 1.92
C HIS A 113 11.99 17.46 3.29
N ASN A 114 11.50 18.16 4.31
CA ASN A 114 11.45 17.62 5.67
C ASN A 114 10.47 16.44 5.78
N LEU A 115 9.30 16.55 5.13
CA LEU A 115 8.35 15.45 5.09
C LEU A 115 8.89 14.26 4.28
N LYS A 116 9.62 14.49 3.18
CA LYS A 116 10.31 13.40 2.46
C LYS A 116 11.30 12.66 3.36
N THR A 117 12.09 13.37 4.15
CA THR A 117 13.02 12.75 5.10
C THR A 117 12.27 11.89 6.12
N GLN A 118 11.19 12.40 6.71
CA GLN A 118 10.35 11.62 7.63
C GLN A 118 9.74 10.37 6.98
N LEU A 119 9.32 10.47 5.70
CA LEU A 119 8.83 9.31 4.96
C LEU A 119 9.92 8.26 4.72
N LEU A 120 11.12 8.69 4.31
CA LEU A 120 12.27 7.81 4.11
C LEU A 120 12.66 7.09 5.40
N GLU A 121 12.65 7.78 6.55
CA GLU A 121 12.88 7.17 7.86
C GLU A 121 11.83 6.12 8.20
N LYS A 122 10.54 6.41 7.93
CA LYS A 122 9.46 5.45 8.14
C LYS A 122 9.59 4.22 7.25
N ILE A 123 9.94 4.42 5.98
CA ILE A 123 10.20 3.36 5.00
C ILE A 123 11.36 2.48 5.45
N SER A 124 12.49 3.09 5.83
CA SER A 124 13.64 2.36 6.35
C SER A 124 13.26 1.55 7.58
N THR A 125 12.50 2.15 8.50
CA THR A 125 12.07 1.50 9.74
C THR A 125 11.19 0.27 9.47
N ILE A 126 10.16 0.41 8.62
CA ILE A 126 9.21 -0.68 8.39
C ILE A 126 9.83 -1.85 7.62
N GLN A 127 10.84 -1.58 6.78
CA GLN A 127 11.59 -2.61 6.03
C GLN A 127 12.66 -3.33 6.87
N GLN A 128 13.16 -2.74 7.95
CA GLN A 128 14.30 -3.27 8.72
C GLN A 128 13.95 -4.24 9.86
N VAL A 129 12.70 -4.33 10.32
CA VAL A 129 12.36 -5.17 11.49
C VAL A 129 12.50 -6.66 11.12
N PRO A 130 13.37 -7.46 11.73
CA PRO A 130 13.42 -8.90 11.50
C PRO A 130 12.18 -9.57 12.10
N HIS A 131 11.69 -10.65 11.48
CA HIS A 131 10.75 -11.56 12.14
C HIS A 131 11.50 -12.23 13.31
N HIS A 132 11.01 -12.04 14.54
CA HIS A 132 11.37 -12.87 15.69
C HIS A 132 10.49 -14.11 15.74
#